data_AF-A0A917D7L2-F1
#
_entry.id   AF-A0A917D7L2-F1
#
_cell.length_a   1.000
_cell.length_b   1.000
_cell.length_c   1.000
_cell.angle_alpha   90.00
_cell.angle_beta   90.00
_cell.angle_gamma   90.00
#
_symmetry.space_group_name_H-M   'P 1'
#
loop_
_entity.id
_entity.type
_entity.pdbx_description
1 polymer ?
#
loop_
_entity_poly.entity_id
_entity_poly.type
_entity_poly.pdbx_seq_one_letter_code
_entity_poly.pdbx_strand_id
1 'polypeptide(L)'
;MTMPLVYQWDGEAMRPISPFLAKQADRQFVIGERYRLAEEQERSAKSHSHEFAWLKEAWENLPERYANDFPSPEHLRKRALIDAGFYDEQIADAGSNAAAIRMARFIGSREEFSVCVVRGPLVIVRTAKSQSRRTMKADEFQRSKTAIMEVVADLLGTDPKTLERAQAA
;
A
#
# COMPACT_ATOMS: atom_id res chain seq x y z
N MET A 1 2.38 2.45 -27.61
CA MET A 1 2.38 2.03 -26.19
C MET A 1 3.32 0.84 -26.07
N THR A 2 4.33 0.93 -25.22
CA THR A 2 5.27 -0.16 -24.94
C THR A 2 4.58 -1.21 -24.07
N MET A 3 4.69 -2.49 -24.44
CA MET A 3 4.04 -3.60 -23.73
C MET A 3 5.11 -4.48 -23.08
N PRO A 4 4.93 -4.94 -21.83
CA PRO A 4 5.82 -5.90 -21.20
C PRO A 4 6.00 -7.15 -22.08
N LEU A 5 7.25 -7.59 -22.23
CA LEU A 5 7.59 -8.78 -23.00
C LEU A 5 8.09 -9.88 -22.06
N VAL A 6 7.64 -11.12 -22.29
CA VAL A 6 8.04 -12.27 -21.50
C VAL A 6 9.26 -12.92 -22.13
N TYR A 7 10.29 -13.12 -21.31
CA TYR A 7 11.55 -13.74 -21.70
C TYR A 7 11.77 -15.03 -20.91
N GLN A 8 12.45 -15.98 -21.53
CA GLN A 8 13.02 -17.15 -20.87
C GLN A 8 14.52 -16.92 -20.68
N TRP A 9 15.01 -17.23 -19.48
CA TRP A 9 16.43 -17.36 -19.22
C TRP A 9 16.91 -18.74 -19.69
N ASP A 10 17.86 -18.77 -20.63
CA ASP A 10 18.42 -20.03 -21.17
C ASP A 10 19.79 -20.40 -20.57
N GLY A 11 20.31 -19.59 -19.63
CA GLY A 11 21.64 -19.75 -19.04
C GLY A 11 22.68 -18.73 -19.55
N GLU A 12 22.39 -18.04 -20.65
CA GLU A 12 23.29 -17.06 -21.27
C GLU A 12 22.58 -15.72 -21.55
N ALA A 13 21.35 -15.77 -22.04
CA ALA A 13 20.58 -14.61 -22.43
C ALA A 13 19.08 -14.74 -22.10
N MET A 14 18.40 -13.60 -22.01
CA MET A 14 16.94 -13.54 -22.01
C MET A 14 16.44 -13.61 -23.45
N ARG A 15 15.72 -14.68 -23.80
CA ARG A 15 15.12 -14.85 -25.14
C ARG A 15 13.61 -14.67 -25.10
N PRO A 16 12.99 -13.89 -26.01
CA PRO A 16 11.55 -13.81 -26.10
C PRO A 16 10.95 -15.21 -26.27
N ILE A 17 9.93 -15.54 -25.48
CA ILE A 17 9.38 -16.92 -25.44
C ILE A 17 8.61 -17.32 -26.71
N SER A 18 8.33 -16.38 -27.62
CA SER A 18 7.61 -16.65 -28.86
C SER A 18 8.02 -15.73 -30.02
N PRO A 19 7.81 -16.14 -31.28
CA PRO A 19 8.08 -15.31 -32.45
C PRO A 19 7.31 -13.99 -32.47
N PHE A 20 6.08 -13.98 -31.93
CA PHE A 20 5.30 -12.75 -31.79
C PHE A 20 6.01 -11.75 -30.87
N LEU A 21 6.47 -12.20 -29.70
CA LEU A 21 7.18 -11.35 -28.75
C LEU A 21 8.56 -10.94 -29.26
N ALA A 22 9.24 -11.78 -30.05
CA ALA A 22 10.48 -11.39 -30.72
C ALA A 22 10.26 -10.20 -31.67
N LYS A 23 9.22 -10.27 -32.51
CA LYS A 23 8.84 -9.16 -33.40
C LYS A 23 8.45 -7.89 -32.64
N GLN A 24 7.89 -8.01 -31.44
CA GLN A 24 7.62 -6.87 -30.58
C GLN A 24 8.90 -6.32 -29.94
N ALA A 25 9.84 -7.18 -29.56
CA ALA A 25 11.14 -6.77 -29.04
C ALA A 25 11.90 -5.93 -30.08
N ASP A 26 11.92 -6.36 -31.35
CA ASP A 26 12.55 -5.61 -32.46
C ASP A 26 11.92 -4.22 -32.69
N ARG A 27 10.66 -4.04 -32.29
CA ARG A 27 9.96 -2.74 -32.35
C ARG A 27 10.23 -1.85 -31.14
N GLN A 28 10.50 -2.46 -29.98
CA GLN A 28 10.66 -1.74 -28.71
C GLN A 28 12.12 -1.42 -28.36
N PHE A 29 13.06 -2.26 -28.79
CA PHE A 29 14.46 -2.18 -28.42
C PHE A 29 15.36 -1.95 -29.64
N VAL A 30 16.43 -1.19 -29.42
CA VAL A 30 17.42 -0.85 -30.44
C VAL A 30 18.67 -1.71 -30.23
N ILE A 31 19.18 -2.28 -31.32
CA ILE A 31 20.41 -3.08 -31.30
C ILE A 31 21.58 -2.19 -30.86
N GLY A 32 22.31 -2.62 -29.83
CA GLY A 32 23.48 -1.91 -29.28
C GLY A 32 23.17 -0.98 -28.10
N GLU A 33 21.89 -0.68 -27.84
CA GLU A 33 21.48 0.10 -26.68
C GLU A 33 21.50 -0.74 -25.38
N ARG A 34 21.66 -0.05 -24.24
CA ARG A 34 21.67 -0.69 -22.91
C ARG A 34 20.35 -0.44 -22.19
N TYR A 35 19.62 -1.51 -21.92
CA TYR A 35 18.38 -1.48 -21.15
C TYR A 35 18.59 -2.09 -19.76
N ARG A 36 17.91 -1.54 -18.74
CA ARG A 36 17.88 -2.18 -17.41
C ARG A 36 16.91 -3.35 -17.46
N LEU A 37 17.41 -4.54 -17.20
CA LEU A 37 16.61 -5.74 -17.01
C LEU A 37 16.34 -5.92 -15.51
N ALA A 38 15.08 -6.11 -15.14
CA ALA A 38 14.67 -6.46 -13.79
C ALA A 38 13.57 -7.52 -13.87
N GLU A 39 13.56 -8.42 -12.89
CA GLU A 39 12.45 -9.38 -12.75
C GLU A 39 11.15 -8.62 -12.46
N GLU A 40 10.17 -8.76 -13.34
CA GLU A 40 8.84 -8.19 -13.15
C GLU A 40 7.92 -9.24 -12.51
N GLN A 41 7.64 -9.07 -11.21
CA GLN A 41 6.61 -9.84 -10.54
C GLN A 41 5.24 -9.23 -10.87
N GLU A 42 4.62 -9.69 -11.96
CA GLU A 42 3.36 -9.19 -12.53
C GLU A 42 2.23 -9.07 -11.48
N ARG A 43 2.16 -10.02 -10.53
CA ARG A 43 1.19 -9.99 -9.44
C ARG A 43 1.30 -8.75 -8.57
N SER A 44 2.51 -8.28 -8.27
CA SER A 44 2.72 -7.17 -7.34
C SER A 44 2.28 -5.83 -7.93
N ALA A 45 2.59 -5.57 -9.22
CA ALA A 45 2.19 -4.32 -9.88
C ALA A 45 0.67 -4.19 -10.05
N LYS A 46 0.04 -5.25 -10.54
CA LYS A 46 -1.41 -5.30 -10.69
C LYS A 46 -2.11 -5.25 -9.33
N SER A 47 -1.58 -5.95 -8.32
CA SER A 47 -2.20 -5.97 -6.99
C SER A 47 -2.10 -4.63 -6.27
N HIS A 48 -0.97 -3.91 -6.38
CA HIS A 48 -0.85 -2.52 -5.92
C HIS A 48 -1.81 -1.57 -6.64
N SER A 49 -1.84 -1.63 -7.97
CA SER A 49 -2.72 -0.76 -8.77
C SER A 49 -4.19 -0.98 -8.40
N HIS A 50 -4.58 -2.24 -8.21
CA HIS A 50 -5.90 -2.61 -7.72
C HIS A 50 -6.18 -2.07 -6.31
N GLU A 51 -5.25 -2.26 -5.36
CA GLU A 51 -5.42 -1.76 -3.98
C GLU A 51 -5.67 -0.25 -3.96
N PHE A 52 -4.85 0.53 -4.67
CA PHE A 52 -5.01 1.99 -4.70
C PHE A 52 -6.29 2.45 -5.40
N ALA A 53 -6.67 1.79 -6.49
CA ALA A 53 -7.92 2.08 -7.18
C ALA A 53 -9.13 1.80 -6.28
N TRP A 54 -9.16 0.62 -5.65
CA TRP A 54 -10.22 0.23 -4.73
C TRP A 54 -10.30 1.15 -3.51
N LEU A 55 -9.17 1.51 -2.90
CA LEU A 55 -9.12 2.42 -1.75
C LEU A 55 -9.65 3.81 -2.09
N LYS A 56 -9.34 4.32 -3.29
CA LYS A 56 -9.84 5.61 -3.74
C LYS A 56 -11.36 5.59 -3.83
N GLU A 57 -11.92 4.57 -4.46
CA GLU A 57 -13.37 4.42 -4.59
C GLU A 57 -14.05 4.24 -3.23
N ALA A 58 -13.49 3.40 -2.35
CA ALA A 58 -13.99 3.23 -0.99
C ALA A 58 -13.97 4.55 -0.21
N TRP A 59 -12.90 5.34 -0.34
CA TRP A 59 -12.79 6.66 0.28
C TRP A 59 -13.84 7.66 -0.23
N GLU A 60 -14.12 7.67 -1.54
CA GLU A 60 -15.16 8.52 -2.15
C GLU A 60 -16.57 8.15 -1.66
N ASN A 61 -16.78 6.90 -1.22
CA ASN A 61 -18.06 6.40 -0.72
C ASN A 61 -18.15 6.34 0.82
N LEU A 62 -17.15 6.85 1.55
CA LEU A 62 -17.18 6.85 3.01
C LEU A 62 -18.37 7.68 3.54
N PRO A 63 -19.03 7.23 4.63
CA PRO A 63 -19.99 8.05 5.34
C PRO A 63 -19.41 9.41 5.74
N GLU A 64 -20.17 10.49 5.54
CA GLU A 64 -19.73 11.87 5.74
C GLU A 64 -19.14 12.15 7.13
N ARG A 65 -19.55 11.38 8.15
CA ARG A 65 -18.97 11.44 9.50
C ARG A 65 -17.46 11.22 9.55
N TYR A 66 -16.89 10.52 8.58
CA TYR A 66 -15.45 10.22 8.50
C TYR A 66 -14.67 11.19 7.62
N ALA A 67 -15.33 12.15 6.96
CA ALA A 67 -14.67 13.06 6.02
C ALA A 67 -13.54 13.87 6.67
N ASN A 68 -13.70 14.26 7.94
CA ASN A 68 -12.68 14.98 8.70
C ASN A 68 -11.54 14.08 9.19
N ASP A 69 -11.81 12.79 9.42
CA ASP A 69 -10.81 11.84 9.91
C ASP A 69 -9.89 11.35 8.78
N PHE A 70 -10.41 11.29 7.55
CA PHE A 70 -9.70 10.84 6.37
C PHE A 70 -9.70 11.88 5.25
N PRO A 71 -8.85 12.91 5.31
CA PRO A 71 -8.78 13.96 4.28
C PRO A 71 -8.35 13.46 2.89
N SER A 72 -7.73 12.27 2.80
CA SER A 72 -7.33 11.67 1.53
C SER A 72 -7.37 10.14 1.59
N PRO A 73 -7.37 9.45 0.42
CA PRO A 73 -7.27 7.98 0.38
C PRO A 73 -6.02 7.45 1.09
N GLU A 74 -4.93 8.22 1.10
CA GLU A 74 -3.70 7.85 1.78
C GLU A 74 -3.87 7.89 3.31
N HIS A 75 -4.62 8.85 3.86
CA HIS A 75 -4.96 8.87 5.28
C HIS A 75 -5.77 7.63 5.68
N LEU A 76 -6.80 7.29 4.87
CA LEU A 76 -7.61 6.09 5.07
C LEU A 76 -6.73 4.83 5.06
N ARG A 77 -5.87 4.68 4.06
CA ARG A 77 -4.95 3.54 3.91
C ARG A 77 -4.03 3.39 5.12
N LYS A 78 -3.39 4.49 5.54
CA LYS A 78 -2.45 4.50 6.65
C LYS A 78 -3.13 4.18 7.97
N ARG A 79 -4.33 4.72 8.20
CA ARG A 79 -5.15 4.35 9.36
C ARG A 79 -5.51 2.87 9.36
N ALA A 80 -6.06 2.38 8.25
CA ALA A 80 -6.49 1.00 8.12
C ALA A 80 -5.33 0.01 8.33
N LEU A 81 -4.12 0.33 7.85
CA LEU A 81 -2.92 -0.44 8.14
C LEU A 81 -2.64 -0.54 9.65
N ILE A 82 -2.72 0.57 10.36
CA ILE A 82 -2.46 0.62 11.81
C ILE A 82 -3.54 -0.16 12.57
N ASP A 83 -4.81 0.01 12.20
CA ASP A 83 -5.93 -0.69 12.84
C ASP A 83 -5.89 -2.21 12.56
N ALA A 84 -5.42 -2.60 11.38
CA ALA A 84 -5.19 -4.00 11.00
C ALA A 84 -3.92 -4.63 11.60
N GLY A 85 -3.13 -3.88 12.39
CA GLY A 85 -1.92 -4.40 13.04
C GLY A 85 -0.64 -4.36 12.19
N PHE A 86 -0.67 -3.71 11.02
CA PHE A 86 0.49 -3.52 10.14
C PHE A 86 1.20 -2.20 10.43
N TYR A 87 1.77 -2.08 11.63
CA TYR A 87 2.49 -0.89 12.08
C TYR A 87 3.81 -1.23 12.79
N ASP A 88 4.68 -0.23 12.86
CA ASP A 88 5.83 -0.19 13.75
C ASP A 88 5.47 0.66 14.98
N GLU A 89 5.85 0.20 16.18
CA GLU A 89 5.52 0.86 17.46
C GLU A 89 6.76 1.40 18.14
N GLN A 90 6.67 2.64 18.63
CA GLN A 90 7.68 3.26 19.47
C GLN A 90 7.01 3.77 20.75
N ILE A 91 7.67 3.55 21.89
CA ILE A 91 7.17 3.98 23.20
C ILE A 91 8.21 4.91 23.82
N ALA A 92 7.77 6.10 24.22
CA ALA A 92 8.59 7.08 24.92
C ALA A 92 7.93 7.44 26.26
N ASP A 93 8.73 7.46 27.33
CA ASP A 93 8.31 7.98 28.63
C ASP A 93 8.61 9.49 28.69
N ALA A 94 7.56 10.30 28.88
CA ALA A 94 7.66 11.75 29.02
C ALA A 94 7.74 12.21 30.49
N GLY A 95 7.74 11.28 31.44
CA GLY A 95 7.84 11.50 32.89
C GLY A 95 6.56 12.02 33.56
N SER A 96 5.57 12.50 32.80
CA SER A 96 4.25 12.90 33.30
C SER A 96 3.19 12.87 32.20
N ASN A 97 1.92 12.73 32.57
CA ASN A 97 0.81 12.77 31.61
C ASN A 97 0.72 14.10 30.85
N ALA A 98 0.93 15.22 31.54
CA ALA A 98 0.92 16.53 30.90
C ALA A 98 2.04 16.68 29.86
N ALA A 99 3.23 16.13 30.12
CA ALA A 99 4.33 16.10 29.15
C ALA A 99 4.02 15.16 27.98
N ALA A 100 3.43 13.99 28.25
CA ALA A 100 3.05 13.02 27.24
C ALA A 100 2.03 13.60 26.23
N ILE A 101 1.02 14.33 26.71
CA ILE A 101 0.03 15.00 25.84
C ILE A 101 0.70 16.03 24.92
N ARG A 102 1.64 16.85 25.45
CA ARG A 102 2.38 17.83 24.64
C ARG A 102 3.26 17.15 23.59
N MET A 103 3.94 16.09 23.98
CA MET A 103 4.81 15.31 23.08
C MET A 103 4.00 14.61 21.99
N ALA A 104 2.87 13.98 22.33
CA ALA A 104 1.96 13.37 21.36
C ALA A 104 1.46 14.39 20.32
N ARG A 105 1.08 15.59 20.75
CA ARG A 105 0.67 16.68 19.84
C ARG A 105 1.81 17.13 18.92
N PHE A 106 3.02 17.26 19.45
CA PHE A 106 4.20 17.62 18.68
C PHE A 106 4.52 16.55 17.63
N ILE A 107 4.52 15.27 18.01
CA ILE A 107 4.78 14.16 17.08
C ILE A 107 3.70 14.09 16.00
N GLY A 108 2.42 14.13 16.38
CA GLY A 108 1.31 14.09 15.42
C GLY A 108 1.33 15.25 14.42
N SER A 109 1.81 16.43 14.80
CA SER A 109 1.97 17.55 13.85
C SER A 109 3.11 17.37 12.83
N ARG A 110 4.05 16.48 13.11
CA ARG A 110 5.24 16.25 12.28
C ARG A 110 5.10 14.97 11.44
N GLU A 111 4.49 13.95 12.02
CA GLU A 111 4.25 12.64 11.42
C GLU A 111 2.76 12.51 11.11
N GLU A 112 2.31 13.13 10.02
CA GLU A 112 0.89 13.30 9.63
C GLU A 112 0.06 12.00 9.67
N PHE A 113 0.67 10.87 9.29
CA PHE A 113 0.00 9.57 9.22
C PHE A 113 0.14 8.72 10.49
N SER A 114 0.82 9.23 11.52
CA SER A 114 1.07 8.48 12.74
C SER A 114 -0.12 8.51 13.69
N VAL A 115 -0.21 7.49 14.53
CA VAL A 115 -1.23 7.39 15.58
C VAL A 115 -0.54 7.46 16.92
N CYS A 116 -0.75 8.57 17.61
CA CYS A 116 -0.21 8.80 18.94
C CYS A 116 -1.26 8.46 20.00
N VAL A 117 -0.91 7.53 20.90
CA VAL A 117 -1.73 7.13 22.05
C VAL A 117 -1.00 7.50 23.34
N VAL A 118 -1.65 8.27 24.20
CA VAL A 118 -1.11 8.63 25.53
C VAL A 118 -1.66 7.66 26.57
N ARG A 119 -0.77 7.09 27.39
CA ARG A 119 -1.12 6.24 28.54
C ARG A 119 -0.32 6.67 29.77
N GLY A 120 -0.94 7.50 30.61
CA GLY A 120 -0.24 8.08 31.76
C GLY A 120 0.98 8.88 31.29
N PRO A 121 2.20 8.61 31.79
CA PRO A 121 3.41 9.33 31.35
C PRO A 121 3.95 8.84 29.99
N LEU A 122 3.39 7.78 29.41
CA LEU A 122 3.88 7.17 28.17
C LEU A 122 3.19 7.75 26.93
N VAL A 123 3.97 7.94 25.87
CA VAL A 123 3.52 8.21 24.51
C VAL A 123 3.84 7.01 23.64
N ILE A 124 2.83 6.42 23.03
CA ILE A 124 2.94 5.31 22.09
C ILE A 124 2.69 5.87 20.70
N VAL A 125 3.66 5.76 19.80
CA VAL A 125 3.56 6.22 18.41
C VAL A 125 3.50 4.98 17.53
N ARG A 126 2.46 4.90 16.70
CA ARG A 126 2.30 3.85 15.69
C ARG A 126 2.42 4.45 14.31
N THR A 127 3.30 3.90 13.51
CA THR A 127 3.51 4.30 12.11
C THR A 127 3.21 3.12 11.21
N ALA A 128 2.35 3.33 10.21
CA ALA A 128 1.97 2.27 9.29
C ALA A 128 3.19 1.74 8.52
N LYS A 129 3.31 0.42 8.44
CA LYS A 129 4.40 -0.23 7.69
C LYS A 129 4.39 0.18 6.22
N SER A 130 5.58 0.26 5.64
CA SER A 130 5.73 0.52 4.21
C SER A 130 5.37 -0.73 3.41
N GLN A 131 4.30 -0.65 2.62
CA GLN A 131 3.93 -1.67 1.64
C GLN A 131 4.79 -1.63 0.37
N SER A 132 5.89 -0.87 0.32
CA SER A 132 6.70 -0.81 -0.90
C SER A 132 7.33 -2.17 -1.22
N ARG A 133 7.52 -2.46 -2.52
CA ARG A 133 8.19 -3.69 -2.99
C ARG A 133 9.61 -3.88 -2.45
N ARG A 134 10.25 -2.80 -1.97
CA ARG A 134 11.60 -2.86 -1.39
C ARG A 134 11.59 -3.29 0.08
N THR A 135 10.49 -3.03 0.78
CA THR A 135 10.40 -3.17 2.25
C THR A 135 9.50 -4.32 2.68
N MET A 136 8.50 -4.68 1.87
CA MET A 136 7.50 -5.68 2.21
C MET A 136 7.52 -6.82 1.19
N LYS A 137 7.52 -8.06 1.69
CA LYS A 137 7.46 -9.26 0.86
C LYS A 137 6.05 -9.45 0.29
N ALA A 138 5.93 -10.19 -0.81
CA ALA A 138 4.66 -10.35 -1.53
C ALA A 138 3.54 -11.00 -0.70
N ASP A 139 3.87 -11.93 0.18
CA ASP A 139 2.94 -12.59 1.09
C ASP A 139 2.41 -11.64 2.17
N GLU A 140 3.31 -10.87 2.81
CA GLU A 140 2.95 -9.85 3.79
C GLU A 140 2.13 -8.72 3.13
N PHE A 141 2.48 -8.35 1.89
CA PHE A 141 1.71 -7.38 1.11
C PHE A 141 0.27 -7.86 0.90
N GLN A 142 0.08 -9.09 0.43
CA GLN A 142 -1.26 -9.63 0.19
C GLN A 142 -2.10 -9.72 1.47
N ARG A 143 -1.46 -10.08 2.60
CA ARG A 143 -2.11 -10.06 3.93
C ARG A 143 -2.51 -8.65 4.33
N SER A 144 -1.61 -7.68 4.18
CA SER A 144 -1.90 -6.27 4.53
C SER A 144 -3.01 -5.69 3.66
N LYS A 145 -3.02 -5.97 2.36
CA LYS A 145 -4.07 -5.54 1.43
C LYS A 145 -5.43 -6.09 1.85
N THR A 146 -5.51 -7.39 2.13
CA THR A 146 -6.76 -8.05 2.55
C THR A 146 -7.28 -7.42 3.85
N ALA A 147 -6.41 -7.22 4.84
CA ALA A 147 -6.79 -6.67 6.12
C ALA A 147 -7.24 -5.20 6.03
N ILE A 148 -6.60 -4.37 5.20
CA ILE A 148 -7.08 -3.01 4.92
C ILE A 148 -8.48 -3.03 4.31
N MET A 149 -8.71 -3.92 3.35
CA MET A 149 -10.03 -4.02 2.70
C MET A 149 -11.12 -4.42 3.69
N GLU A 150 -10.82 -5.33 4.64
CA GLU A 150 -11.72 -5.70 5.73
C GLU A 150 -12.04 -4.50 6.65
N VAL A 151 -11.01 -3.78 7.12
CA VAL A 151 -11.21 -2.60 7.99
C VAL A 151 -12.03 -1.52 7.28
N VAL A 152 -11.74 -1.24 6.01
CA VAL A 152 -12.46 -0.20 5.25
C VAL A 152 -13.90 -0.61 4.96
N ALA A 153 -14.15 -1.90 4.70
CA ALA A 153 -15.50 -2.41 4.50
C ALA A 153 -16.35 -2.29 5.79
N ASP A 154 -15.76 -2.56 6.95
CA ASP A 154 -16.40 -2.34 8.25
C ASP A 154 -16.76 -0.85 8.46
N LEU A 155 -15.89 0.08 8.05
CA LEU A 155 -16.18 1.53 8.10
C LEU A 155 -17.36 1.92 7.20
N LEU A 156 -17.47 1.29 6.03
CA LEU A 156 -18.59 1.49 5.09
C LEU A 156 -19.89 0.83 5.58
N GLY A 157 -19.82 -0.08 6.55
CA GLY A 157 -20.96 -0.87 7.00
C GLY A 157 -21.44 -1.88 5.94
N THR A 158 -20.54 -2.29 5.04
CA THR A 158 -20.82 -3.21 3.93
C THR A 158 -19.83 -4.37 3.96
N ASP A 159 -20.26 -5.60 3.66
CA ASP A 159 -19.32 -6.74 3.47
C ASP A 159 -18.38 -6.44 2.27
N PRO A 160 -17.05 -6.61 2.40
CA PRO A 160 -16.08 -6.33 1.31
C PRO A 160 -16.46 -6.96 -0.04
N LYS A 161 -17.08 -8.15 -0.01
CA LYS A 161 -17.51 -8.89 -1.21
C LYS A 161 -18.66 -8.22 -1.97
N THR A 162 -19.40 -7.31 -1.32
CA THR A 162 -20.52 -6.59 -1.93
C THR A 162 -20.03 -5.46 -2.83
N LEU A 163 -18.93 -4.81 -2.45
CA LEU A 163 -18.27 -3.77 -3.26
C LEU A 163 -17.57 -4.37 -4.49
N GLU A 164 -16.92 -5.53 -4.33
CA GLU A 164 -16.32 -6.24 -5.48
C GLU A 164 -17.38 -6.67 -6.51
N ARG A 165 -18.61 -7.00 -6.08
CA ARG A 165 -19.71 -7.40 -6.98
C ARG A 165 -20.33 -6.20 -7.72
N ALA A 166 -20.34 -5.01 -7.13
CA ALA A 166 -20.82 -3.81 -7.79
C ALA A 166 -19.93 -3.38 -8.98
N GLN A 167 -18.64 -3.73 -8.95
CA GLN A 167 -17.68 -3.45 -10.03
C GLN A 167 -17.67 -4.50 -11.15
N ALA A 168 -18.27 -5.67 -10.92
CA ALA A 168 -18.32 -6.77 -11.89
C ALA A 168 -19.61 -6.79 -12.73
N ALA A 169 -20.51 -5.83 -12.51
CA ALA A 169 -21.77 -5.63 -13.23
C ALA A 169 -21.71 -4.36 -14.08
#